data_AF-A0A556C426-F1
#
_entry.id   AF-A0A556C426-F1
#
_cell.length_a   1.000
_cell.length_b   1.000
_cell.length_c   1.000
_cell.angle_alpha   90.00
_cell.angle_beta   90.00
_cell.angle_gamma   90.00
#
_symmetry.space_group_name_H-M   'P 1'
#
loop_
_entity.id
_entity.type
_entity.pdbx_description
1 polymer ?
#
loop_
_entity_poly.entity_id
_entity_poly.type
_entity_poly.pdbx_seq_one_letter_code
_entity_poly.pdbx_strand_id
1 'polypeptide(L)' 'MPDSWGCCAFAGDRGMLHPELTASATKDEAAEVESIGADVHASTNRTCEIGMTRATGKPYRHILEALDDLVEASSA' A
#
# COMPACT_ATOMS: atom_id res chain seq x y z
N MET A 1 4.20 11.19 3.19
CA MET A 1 3.08 10.26 3.46
C MET A 1 1.79 11.00 3.14
N PRO A 2 0.76 10.33 2.61
CA PRO A 2 -0.53 10.97 2.33
C PRO A 2 -1.18 11.51 3.61
N ASP A 3 -1.80 12.69 3.54
CA ASP A 3 -2.59 13.26 4.63
C ASP A 3 -3.89 12.47 4.87
N SER A 4 -4.43 11.87 3.81
CA SER A 4 -5.61 11.00 3.85
C SER A 4 -5.33 9.58 4.35
N TRP A 5 -4.10 9.30 4.80
CA TRP A 5 -3.70 7.98 5.28
C TRP A 5 -4.59 7.46 6.42
N GLY A 6 -5.08 6.23 6.27
CA GLY A 6 -5.98 5.62 7.23
C GLY A 6 -6.00 4.09 7.22
N CYS A 7 -6.97 3.50 7.90
CA CYS A 7 -7.19 2.07 7.85
C CYS A 7 -7.72 1.65 6.47
N CYS A 8 -7.04 0.75 5.76
CA CYS A 8 -7.46 0.24 4.45
C CYS A 8 -8.69 -0.70 4.48
N ALA A 9 -9.25 -0.97 5.67
CA ALA A 9 -10.37 -1.88 5.91
C ALA A 9 -10.19 -3.33 5.40
N PHE A 10 -8.96 -3.77 5.12
CA PHE A 10 -8.71 -5.09 4.56
C PHE A 10 -8.75 -6.23 5.59
N ALA A 11 -8.53 -5.93 6.87
CA ALA A 11 -8.44 -6.96 7.90
C ALA A 11 -9.75 -7.75 8.08
N GLY A 12 -9.64 -9.08 8.12
CA GLY A 12 -10.76 -10.00 8.34
C GLY A 12 -11.47 -10.46 7.07
N ASP A 13 -12.50 -11.28 7.26
CA ASP A 13 -13.35 -11.84 6.18
C ASP A 13 -14.01 -10.74 5.34
N ARG A 14 -14.44 -9.66 5.97
CA ARG A 14 -15.08 -8.55 5.29
C ARG A 14 -14.16 -7.86 4.28
N GLY A 15 -12.92 -7.56 4.65
CA GLY A 15 -11.98 -6.98 3.70
C GLY A 15 -11.65 -7.92 2.52
N MET A 16 -11.71 -9.23 2.74
CA MET A 16 -11.48 -10.24 1.70
C MET A 16 -12.68 -10.47 0.78
N LEU A 17 -13.90 -10.45 1.31
CA LEU A 17 -15.12 -10.84 0.60
C LEU A 17 -15.97 -9.65 0.12
N HIS A 18 -15.76 -8.45 0.66
CA HIS A 18 -16.50 -7.23 0.34
C HIS A 18 -15.55 -6.15 -0.23
N PRO A 19 -15.19 -6.24 -1.53
CA PRO A 19 -14.24 -5.31 -2.15
C PRO A 19 -14.71 -3.86 -2.10
N GLU A 20 -16.02 -3.61 -2.03
CA GLU A 20 -16.61 -2.27 -1.87
C GLU A 20 -16.15 -1.56 -0.59
N LEU A 21 -15.89 -2.31 0.50
CA LEU A 21 -15.45 -1.73 1.77
C LEU A 21 -14.01 -1.23 1.68
N THR A 22 -13.13 -2.05 1.11
CA THR A 22 -11.71 -1.70 0.94
C THR A 22 -11.54 -0.59 -0.10
N ALA A 23 -12.31 -0.62 -1.19
CA ALA A 23 -12.35 0.45 -2.19
C ALA A 23 -12.83 1.78 -1.60
N SER A 24 -13.88 1.76 -0.77
CA SER A 24 -14.36 2.99 -0.12
C SER A 24 -13.35 3.55 0.89
N ALA A 25 -12.72 2.68 1.69
CA ALA A 25 -11.79 3.11 2.73
C ALA A 25 -10.49 3.71 2.17
N THR A 26 -10.03 3.19 1.02
CA THR A 26 -8.75 3.59 0.40
C THR A 26 -8.88 4.67 -0.67
N LYS A 27 -10.10 5.11 -1.01
CA LYS A 27 -10.38 5.97 -2.15
C LYS A 27 -9.56 7.27 -2.15
N ASP A 28 -9.59 8.00 -1.04
CA ASP A 28 -8.95 9.31 -0.95
C ASP A 28 -7.42 9.16 -0.85
N GLU A 29 -6.95 8.18 -0.08
CA GLU A 29 -5.52 7.84 0.02
C GLU A 29 -4.94 7.41 -1.33
N ALA A 30 -5.65 6.58 -2.10
CA ALA A 30 -5.18 6.14 -3.41
C ALA A 30 -5.05 7.31 -4.40
N ALA A 31 -6.02 8.23 -4.42
CA ALA A 31 -5.97 9.42 -5.26
C ALA A 31 -4.80 10.34 -4.88
N GLU A 32 -4.52 10.49 -3.59
CA GLU A 32 -3.38 11.27 -3.11
C GLU A 32 -2.05 10.60 -3.46
N VAL A 33 -1.92 9.29 -3.24
CA VAL A 33 -0.72 8.51 -3.56
C VAL A 33 -0.36 8.62 -5.05
N GLU A 34 -1.33 8.57 -5.95
CA GLU A 34 -1.09 8.75 -7.40
C GLU A 34 -0.42 10.09 -7.72
N SER A 35 -0.73 11.14 -6.97
CA SER A 35 -0.16 12.48 -7.18
C SER A 35 1.27 12.65 -6.64
N ILE A 36 1.70 11.79 -5.71
CA ILE A 36 3.03 11.88 -5.09
C ILE A 36 4.14 11.48 -6.07
N GLY A 37 3.87 10.54 -6.98
CA GLY A 37 4.87 10.03 -7.91
C GLY A 37 6.01 9.25 -7.22
N ALA A 38 5.69 8.51 -6.15
CA ALA A 38 6.68 7.78 -5.37
C ALA A 38 7.32 6.61 -6.16
N ASP A 39 8.63 6.42 -5.99
CA ASP A 39 9.37 5.30 -6.57
C ASP A 39 9.03 3.96 -5.89
N VAL A 40 8.73 3.99 -4.59
CA VAL A 40 8.47 2.81 -3.77
C VAL A 40 7.16 2.98 -3.01
N HIS A 41 6.34 1.93 -3.04
CA HIS A 41 5.11 1.82 -2.27
C HIS A 41 5.31 0.74 -1.21
N ALA A 42 5.22 1.12 0.06
CA ALA A 42 5.58 0.23 1.16
C ALA A 42 4.58 0.29 2.31
N SER A 43 4.46 -0.83 3.02
CA SER A 43 3.67 -0.98 4.25
C SER A 43 4.38 -1.99 5.17
N THR A 44 4.13 -1.91 6.47
CA THR A 44 4.62 -2.90 7.46
C THR A 44 3.53 -3.90 7.85
N ASN A 45 2.45 -3.98 7.07
CA ASN A 45 1.32 -4.87 7.30
C ASN A 45 0.85 -5.47 5.98
N ARG A 46 0.88 -6.80 5.91
CA ARG A 46 0.54 -7.58 4.71
C ARG A 46 -0.88 -7.31 4.19
N THR A 47 -1.85 -7.09 5.07
CA THR A 47 -3.22 -6.78 4.66
C THR A 47 -3.32 -5.38 4.04
N CYS A 48 -2.59 -4.40 4.58
CA CYS A 48 -2.47 -3.08 3.95
C CYS A 48 -1.72 -3.14 2.62
N GLU A 49 -0.67 -3.98 2.50
CA GLU A 49 0.01 -4.19 1.21
C GLU A 49 -0.98 -4.68 0.14
N ILE A 50 -1.80 -5.70 0.46
CA ILE A 50 -2.80 -6.22 -0.47
C ILE A 50 -3.87 -5.16 -0.78
N GLY A 51 -4.40 -4.49 0.25
CA GLY A 51 -5.45 -3.48 0.11
C GLY A 51 -5.01 -2.31 -0.75
N MET A 52 -3.85 -1.73 -0.46
CA MET A 52 -3.32 -0.57 -1.20
C MET A 52 -2.82 -0.95 -2.59
N THR A 53 -2.30 -2.18 -2.78
CA THR A 53 -2.00 -2.68 -4.13
C THR A 53 -3.25 -2.73 -5.00
N ARG A 54 -4.37 -3.22 -4.44
CA ARG A 54 -5.66 -3.23 -5.16
C ARG A 54 -6.19 -1.82 -5.43
N ALA A 55 -6.04 -0.91 -4.46
CA ALA A 55 -6.58 0.44 -4.56
C ALA A 55 -5.84 1.33 -5.56
N THR A 56 -4.51 1.22 -5.63
CA THR A 56 -3.64 2.10 -6.44
C THR A 56 -3.14 1.45 -7.73
N GLY A 57 -3.25 0.12 -7.85
CA GLY A 57 -2.62 -0.64 -8.93
C GLY A 57 -1.08 -0.67 -8.87
N LYS A 58 -0.46 -0.13 -7.82
CA LYS A 58 1.00 -0.16 -7.59
C LYS A 58 1.36 -1.31 -6.66
N PRO A 59 2.47 -2.04 -6.89
CA PRO A 59 2.87 -3.12 -5.99
C PRO A 59 3.36 -2.55 -4.65
N TYR A 60 2.60 -2.78 -3.58
CA TYR A 60 3.05 -2.51 -2.22
C TYR A 60 3.82 -3.71 -1.68
N ARG A 61 4.94 -3.44 -1.00
CA ARG A 61 5.77 -4.47 -0.37
C ARG A 61 6.23 -4.08 1.03
N HIS A 62 6.85 -5.01 1.74
CA HIS A 62 7.37 -4.71 3.07
C HIS A 62 8.52 -3.70 3.00
N ILE A 63 8.60 -2.75 3.92
CA ILE A 63 9.66 -1.72 3.92
C ILE A 63 11.07 -2.34 4.02
N LEU A 64 11.21 -3.49 4.68
CA LEU A 64 12.49 -4.19 4.78
C LEU A 64 12.94 -4.79 3.45
N GLU A 65 12.02 -5.25 2.60
CA GLU A 65 12.37 -5.71 1.25
C GLU A 65 12.87 -4.54 0.40
N ALA A 66 12.27 -3.35 0.56
CA ALA A 66 12.76 -2.15 -0.10
C ALA A 66 14.15 -1.71 0.40
N LEU A 67 14.42 -1.87 1.69
CA LEU A 67 15.73 -1.60 2.26
C LEU A 67 16.79 -2.58 1.72
N ASP A 68 16.46 -3.87 1.66
CA ASP A 68 17.35 -4.92 1.18
C ASP A 68 17.83 -4.65 -0.25
N ASP A 69 16.90 -4.33 -1.16
CA ASP A 69 17.23 -3.96 -2.55
C ASP A 69 18.24 -2.79 -2.64
N LEU A 70 18.10 -1.79 -1.77
CA LEU A 70 18.98 -0.61 -1.76
C LEU A 70 20.36 -0.93 -1.20
N VAL A 71 20.43 -1.80 -0.20
CA VAL A 71 21.69 -2.26 0.39
C VAL A 71 22.47 -3.10 -0.61
N GLU A 72 21.80 -4.03 -1.31
CA GLU A 72 22.41 -4.83 -2.36
C GLU A 72 22.87 -3.97 -3.54
N ALA A 73 22.04 -3.01 -3.99
CA ALA A 73 22.41 -2.09 -5.07
C ALA A 73 23.59 -1.18 -4.71
N SER A 74 23.77 -0.82 -3.44
CA SER A 74 24.91 -0.02 -2.97
C SER A 74 26.19 -0.84 -2.79
N SER A 75 26.08 -2.17 -2.77
CA SER A 75 27.20 -3.10 -2.54
C SER A 75 27.80 -3.64 -3.85
N ALA A 76 27.18 -3.33 -4.99
CA ALA A 76 27.62 -3.65 -6.35
C ALA A 76 28.43 -2.51 -6.99
#